data_AF-V5GDR2-F1
#
_entry.id   AF-V5GDR2-F1
#
_cell.length_a   1.000
_cell.length_b   1.000
_cell.length_c   1.000
_cell.angle_alpha   90.00
_cell.angle_beta   90.00
_cell.angle_gamma   90.00
#
_symmetry.space_group_name_H-M   'P 1'
#
loop_
_entity.id
_entity.type
_entity.pdbx_description
1 polymer ?
#
loop_
_entity_poly.entity_id
_entity_poly.type
_entity_poly.pdbx_seq_one_letter_code
_entity_poly.pdbx_strand_id
1 'polypeptide(L)'
;IERKYRTSINDKIIELKNMIVGEDAKLNKSAILRRTIEYIRFLQNSNTKLKQENMALKMAARQNTLKGLLTTGTNLKYSPEDTPPHSDHSLSPEHSLPPSPEYSANIKDEMEDESMTLTRG
;
A
#
# COMPACT_ATOMS: atom_id res chain seq x y z
N ILE A 1 -19.42 39.19 29.95
CA ILE A 1 -18.20 38.52 29.42
C ILE A 1 -18.06 37.13 30.05
N GLU A 2 -18.00 37.05 31.38
CA GLU A 2 -17.91 35.81 32.15
C GLU A 2 -18.88 34.68 31.72
N ARG A 3 -20.19 34.98 31.54
CA ARG A 3 -21.17 33.97 31.06
C ARG A 3 -20.75 33.33 29.73
N LYS A 4 -20.25 34.12 28.79
CA LYS A 4 -19.82 33.64 27.47
C LYS A 4 -18.60 32.72 27.60
N TYR A 5 -17.65 33.08 28.46
CA TYR A 5 -16.47 32.25 28.75
C TYR A 5 -16.85 30.88 29.32
N ARG A 6 -17.72 30.83 30.34
CA ARG A 6 -18.21 29.57 30.90
C ARG A 6 -18.91 28.69 29.89
N THR A 7 -19.75 29.30 29.04
CA THR A 7 -20.49 28.58 27.99
C THR A 7 -19.52 27.94 27.01
N SER A 8 -18.55 28.70 26.50
CA SER A 8 -17.52 28.19 25.57
C SER A 8 -16.71 27.02 26.15
N ILE A 9 -16.37 27.05 27.45
CA ILE A 9 -15.71 25.92 28.11
C ILE A 9 -16.62 24.69 28.18
N ASN A 10 -17.89 24.90 28.55
CA ASN A 10 -18.85 23.80 28.64
C ASN A 10 -19.08 23.15 27.27
N ASP A 11 -19.18 23.95 26.21
CA ASP A 11 -19.40 23.48 24.85
C ASP A 11 -18.24 22.55 24.42
N LYS A 12 -16.99 22.97 24.65
CA LYS A 12 -15.81 22.13 24.37
C LYS A 12 -15.79 20.83 25.19
N ILE A 13 -16.24 20.87 26.45
CA ILE A 13 -16.34 19.65 27.27
C ILE A 13 -17.42 18.71 26.73
N ILE A 14 -18.53 19.24 26.24
CA ILE A 14 -19.62 18.44 25.64
C ILE A 14 -19.17 17.85 24.30
N GLU A 15 -18.48 18.62 23.46
CA GLU A 15 -17.88 18.12 22.21
C GLU A 15 -16.92 16.94 22.49
N LEU A 16 -16.03 17.09 23.48
CA LEU A 16 -15.15 15.99 23.92
C LEU A 16 -15.95 14.75 24.35
N LYS A 17 -17.02 14.92 25.12
CA LYS A 17 -17.89 13.81 25.52
C LYS A 17 -18.45 13.08 24.31
N ASN A 18 -18.99 13.83 23.35
CA ASN A 18 -19.64 13.26 22.16
C ASN A 18 -18.65 12.44 21.33
N MET A 19 -17.41 12.93 21.15
CA MET A 19 -16.38 12.20 20.41
C MET A 19 -15.92 10.90 21.08
N ILE A 20 -15.99 10.80 22.41
CA ILE A 20 -15.39 9.68 23.16
C ILE A 20 -16.44 8.63 23.55
N VAL A 21 -17.62 9.07 23.97
CA VAL A 21 -18.66 8.19 24.54
C VAL A 21 -20.03 8.34 23.88
N GLY A 22 -20.15 9.20 22.86
CA GLY A 22 -21.40 9.48 22.17
C GLY A 22 -22.27 10.55 22.85
N GLU A 23 -23.28 11.01 22.11
CA GLU A 23 -24.13 12.14 22.51
C GLU A 23 -25.05 11.82 23.68
N ASP A 24 -25.54 10.58 23.75
CA ASP A 24 -26.49 10.13 24.78
C ASP A 24 -25.86 9.89 26.15
N ALA A 25 -24.53 9.86 26.23
CA ALA A 25 -23.84 9.57 27.47
C ALA A 25 -24.05 10.69 28.51
N LYS A 26 -24.32 10.27 29.76
CA LYS A 26 -24.47 11.16 30.92
C LYS A 26 -23.25 11.05 31.82
N LEU A 27 -22.19 11.80 31.49
CA LEU A 27 -20.97 11.87 32.29
C LEU A 27 -20.78 13.25 32.90
N ASN A 28 -20.22 13.28 34.11
CA ASN A 28 -19.80 14.53 34.74
C ASN A 28 -18.50 15.06 34.11
N LYS A 29 -18.23 16.35 34.26
CA LYS A 29 -17.06 17.03 33.67
C LYS A 29 -15.73 16.33 33.99
N SER A 30 -15.52 15.94 35.25
CA SER A 30 -14.28 15.28 35.68
C SER A 30 -14.09 13.90 35.05
N ALA A 31 -15.18 13.16 34.82
CA ALA A 31 -15.17 11.86 34.19
C ALA A 31 -14.89 11.98 32.69
N ILE A 32 -15.50 12.97 32.02
CA ILE A 32 -15.22 13.28 30.61
C ILE A 32 -13.73 13.55 30.42
N LEU A 33 -13.15 14.47 31.20
CA LEU A 33 -11.73 14.83 31.07
C LEU A 33 -10.79 13.65 31.36
N ARG A 34 -11.08 12.82 32.36
CA ARG A 34 -10.30 11.60 32.64
C ARG A 34 -10.36 10.60 31.49
N ARG A 35 -11.56 10.32 30.98
CA ARG A 35 -11.78 9.48 29.80
C ARG A 35 -11.06 10.03 28.58
N THR A 36 -11.02 11.35 28.38
CA THR A 36 -10.26 11.98 27.28
C THR A 36 -8.77 11.67 27.37
N ILE A 37 -8.17 11.79 28.56
CA ILE A 37 -6.74 11.48 28.75
C ILE A 37 -6.45 10.01 28.45
N GLU A 38 -7.29 9.11 28.96
CA GLU A 38 -7.19 7.67 28.70
C GLU A 38 -7.34 7.35 27.21
N TYR A 39 -8.32 7.97 26.54
CA TYR A 39 -8.60 7.75 25.13
C TYR A 39 -7.47 8.27 24.23
N ILE A 40 -6.86 9.41 24.55
CA ILE A 40 -5.66 9.90 23.84
C ILE A 40 -4.53 8.87 23.92
N ARG A 41 -4.25 8.34 25.11
CA ARG A 41 -3.21 7.31 25.29
C ARG A 41 -3.53 6.03 24.53
N PHE A 42 -4.80 5.61 24.56
CA PHE A 42 -5.27 4.48 23.78
C PHE A 42 -5.06 4.69 22.27
N LEU A 43 -5.45 5.84 21.73
CA LEU A 43 -5.28 6.16 20.31
C LEU A 43 -3.81 6.22 19.91
N GLN A 44 -2.94 6.80 20.74
CA GLN A 44 -1.49 6.82 20.50
C GLN A 44 -0.92 5.41 20.41
N ASN A 45 -1.25 4.54 21.37
CA ASN A 45 -0.80 3.16 21.40
C ASN A 45 -1.35 2.35 20.21
N SER A 46 -2.63 2.51 19.90
CA SER A 46 -3.27 1.86 18.75
C SER A 46 -2.63 2.28 17.43
N ASN A 47 -2.38 3.58 17.25
CA ASN A 47 -1.73 4.12 16.05
C ASN A 47 -0.30 3.57 15.87
N THR A 48 0.48 3.47 16.95
CA THR A 48 1.82 2.86 16.91
C THR A 48 1.76 1.40 16.47
N LYS A 49 0.85 0.60 17.04
CA LYS A 49 0.67 -0.81 16.66
C LYS A 49 0.23 -0.95 15.20
N LEU A 50 -0.79 -0.20 14.79
CA LEU A 50 -1.29 -0.21 13.42
C LEU A 50 -0.22 0.22 12.40
N LYS A 51 0.64 1.19 12.73
CA LYS A 51 1.77 1.56 11.88
C LYS A 51 2.79 0.44 11.74
N GLN A 52 3.08 -0.27 12.82
CA GLN A 52 3.98 -1.42 12.81
C GLN A 52 3.41 -2.55 11.94
N GLU A 53 2.15 -2.90 12.12
CA GLU A 53 1.45 -3.89 11.31
C GLU A 53 1.40 -3.48 9.83
N ASN A 54 1.07 -2.22 9.54
CA ASN A 54 1.02 -1.71 8.18
C ASN A 54 2.40 -1.75 7.50
N MET A 55 3.48 -1.46 8.24
CA MET A 55 4.84 -1.59 7.73
C MET A 55 5.20 -3.05 7.45
N ALA A 56 4.88 -3.97 8.37
CA ALA A 56 5.13 -5.39 8.19
C ALA A 56 4.39 -5.95 6.96
N LEU A 57 3.11 -5.61 6.80
CA LEU A 57 2.31 -5.99 5.64
C LEU A 57 2.87 -5.40 4.33
N LYS A 58 3.28 -4.13 4.33
CA LYS A 58 3.93 -3.52 3.16
C LYS A 58 5.23 -4.21 2.79
N MET A 59 6.03 -4.64 3.76
CA MET A 59 7.27 -5.37 3.51
C MET A 59 6.97 -6.77 2.96
N ALA A 60 6.04 -7.52 3.56
CA ALA A 60 5.62 -8.83 3.07
C ALA A 60 5.05 -8.77 1.64
N ALA A 61 4.21 -7.77 1.35
CA ALA A 61 3.66 -7.54 0.02
C ALA A 61 4.77 -7.24 -1.01
N ARG A 62 5.82 -6.51 -0.63
CA ARG A 62 6.99 -6.27 -1.50
C ARG A 62 7.79 -7.54 -1.78
N GLN A 63 7.98 -8.41 -0.79
CA GLN A 63 8.69 -9.68 -0.96
C GLN A 63 7.90 -10.65 -1.86
N ASN A 64 6.57 -10.63 -1.80
CA ASN A 64 5.71 -11.43 -2.66
C ASN A 64 5.57 -10.89 -4.10
N THR A 65 6.30 -9.83 -4.47
CA THR A 65 6.40 -9.41 -5.88
C THR A 65 7.42 -10.25 -6.62
N LEU A 66 7.23 -10.44 -7.93
CA LEU A 66 8.19 -11.15 -8.80
C LEU A 66 9.62 -10.59 -8.66
N LYS A 67 9.74 -9.26 -8.49
CA LYS A 67 11.01 -8.58 -8.23
C LYS A 67 11.62 -8.96 -6.89
N GLY A 68 10.82 -9.06 -5.83
CA GLY A 68 11.26 -9.50 -4.50
C GLY A 68 11.86 -10.90 -4.53
N LEU A 69 11.12 -11.87 -5.10
CA LEU A 69 11.58 -13.24 -5.31
C LEU A 69 12.88 -13.33 -6.13
N LEU A 70 12.99 -12.58 -7.25
CA LEU A 70 14.21 -12.54 -8.06
C LEU A 70 15.42 -11.99 -7.28
N THR A 71 15.22 -10.98 -6.44
CA THR A 71 16.30 -10.39 -5.62
C THR A 71 16.69 -11.23 -4.40
N THR A 72 15.79 -12.03 -3.83
CA THR A 72 16.13 -12.98 -2.76
C THR A 72 16.91 -14.18 -3.31
N GLY A 73 16.62 -14.59 -4.55
CA GLY A 73 17.32 -15.67 -5.25
C GLY A 73 18.80 -15.40 -5.56
N THR A 74 19.26 -14.15 -5.55
CA THR A 74 20.68 -13.82 -5.82
C THR A 74 21.60 -13.96 -4.61
N ASN A 75 21.06 -14.12 -3.40
CA ASN A 75 21.86 -14.38 -2.19
C ASN A 75 22.01 -15.88 -1.86
N LEU A 76 21.29 -16.77 -2.57
CA LEU A 76 21.70 -18.16 -2.65
C LEU A 76 22.97 -18.19 -3.50
N LYS A 77 24.13 -18.39 -2.84
CA LYS A 77 25.30 -18.92 -3.52
C LYS A 77 24.90 -20.31 -4.04
N TYR A 78 24.32 -20.35 -5.23
CA TYR A 78 24.16 -21.60 -5.97
C TYR A 78 25.55 -22.18 -6.12
N SER A 79 25.80 -23.31 -5.46
CA SER A 79 26.97 -24.12 -5.75
C SER A 79 26.78 -24.64 -7.18
N PRO A 80 27.78 -24.56 -8.07
CA PRO A 80 27.68 -25.12 -9.42
C PRO A 80 27.38 -26.63 -9.45
N GLU A 81 27.40 -27.31 -8.30
CA GLU A 81 27.07 -28.73 -8.18
C GLU A 81 25.56 -29.04 -8.12
N ASP A 82 24.68 -28.04 -7.93
CA ASP A 82 23.22 -28.24 -7.86
C ASP A 82 22.51 -28.17 -9.23
N THR A 83 23.27 -27.96 -10.32
CA THR A 83 22.73 -28.11 -11.67
C THR A 83 22.58 -29.59 -12.01
N PRO A 84 21.41 -30.06 -12.48
CA PRO A 84 21.29 -31.40 -13.02
C PRO A 84 22.34 -31.61 -14.13
N PRO A 85 22.93 -32.82 -14.24
CA PRO A 85 23.99 -33.10 -15.19
C PRO A 85 23.56 -32.69 -16.60
N HIS A 86 24.49 -32.10 -17.37
CA HIS A 86 24.26 -31.80 -18.77
C HIS A 86 23.81 -33.07 -19.48
N SER A 87 22.56 -33.10 -19.93
CA SER A 87 22.07 -34.14 -20.81
C SER A 87 22.80 -34.00 -22.15
N ASP A 88 23.90 -34.72 -22.33
CA ASP A 88 24.46 -35.04 -23.65
C ASP A 88 23.50 -36.00 -24.35
N HIS A 89 22.36 -35.47 -24.78
CA HIS A 89 21.54 -36.08 -25.81
C HIS A 89 21.85 -35.39 -27.13
N SER A 90 23.01 -35.72 -27.67
CA SER A 90 23.12 -35.88 -29.12
C SER A 90 22.13 -36.99 -29.50
N LEU A 91 21.33 -36.74 -30.54
CA LEU A 91 20.23 -37.57 -31.07
C LEU A 91 18.82 -37.15 -30.59
N SER A 92 18.30 -36.08 -31.19
CA SER A 92 16.89 -36.03 -31.58
C SER A 92 16.78 -35.53 -33.04
N PRO A 93 15.99 -36.20 -33.92
CA PRO A 93 15.98 -35.98 -35.37
C PRO A 93 15.52 -34.59 -35.82
N GLU A 94 16.00 -34.14 -36.99
CA GLU A 94 15.46 -32.99 -37.74
C GLU A 94 13.94 -33.13 -37.90
N HIS A 95 13.17 -32.39 -37.11
CA HIS A 95 11.77 -32.11 -37.41
C HIS A 95 11.64 -30.63 -37.76
N SER A 96 11.32 -30.42 -39.03
CA SER A 96 11.07 -29.17 -39.73
C SER A 96 10.12 -28.23 -38.97
N LEU A 97 10.53 -26.97 -38.85
CA LEU A 97 9.67 -25.87 -38.46
C LEU A 97 8.52 -25.72 -39.47
N PRO A 98 7.25 -25.56 -39.07
CA PRO A 98 6.23 -25.06 -39.98
C PRO A 98 6.52 -23.57 -40.28
N PRO A 99 6.28 -23.10 -41.51
CA PRO A 99 6.55 -21.72 -41.88
C PRO A 99 5.62 -20.77 -41.11
N SER A 100 6.20 -19.72 -40.52
CA SER A 100 5.46 -18.60 -39.95
C SER A 100 4.65 -17.89 -41.05
N PRO A 101 3.41 -17.45 -40.77
CA PRO A 101 2.66 -16.64 -41.73
C PRO A 101 3.36 -15.28 -41.92
N GLU A 102 3.60 -14.92 -43.18
CA GLU A 102 4.03 -13.59 -43.56
C GLU A 102 2.94 -12.58 -43.21
N TYR A 103 3.20 -11.67 -42.29
CA TYR A 103 2.42 -10.44 -42.17
C TYR A 103 3.02 -9.43 -43.14
N SER A 104 2.36 -9.25 -44.28
CA SER A 104 2.73 -8.27 -45.29
C SER A 104 2.72 -6.87 -44.69
N ALA A 105 3.88 -6.22 -44.69
CA ALA A 105 3.99 -4.78 -44.54
C ALA A 105 3.44 -4.12 -45.80
N ASN A 106 2.37 -3.32 -45.64
CA ASN A 106 1.83 -2.27 -46.54
C ASN A 106 0.44 -1.93 -46.00
N ILE A 107 0.00 -0.72 -45.65
CA ILE A 107 0.26 0.67 -46.06
C ILE A 107 -0.53 1.46 -44.97
N LYS A 108 0.09 2.34 -44.17
CA LYS A 108 0.32 3.77 -44.42
C LYS A 108 -0.78 4.67 -43.81
N ASP A 109 -0.30 5.61 -42.98
CA ASP A 109 -0.83 6.93 -42.67
C ASP A 109 -2.32 7.10 -42.31
N GLU A 110 -2.63 7.07 -41.01
CA GLU A 110 -3.61 8.01 -40.44
C GLU A 110 -3.07 8.61 -39.13
N MET A 111 -2.38 9.73 -39.34
CA MET A 111 -2.45 11.00 -38.63
C MET A 111 -2.41 11.01 -37.08
N GLU A 112 -1.27 11.53 -36.62
CA GLU A 112 -1.07 12.28 -35.38
C GLU A 112 -2.16 13.36 -35.17
N ASP A 113 -2.85 13.30 -34.03
CA ASP A 113 -3.43 14.45 -33.30
C ASP A 113 -3.96 13.90 -31.96
N GLU A 114 -3.71 14.39 -30.75
CA GLU A 114 -3.11 15.62 -30.26
C GLU A 114 -2.37 15.26 -28.96
N SER A 115 -1.04 15.41 -28.94
CA SER A 115 -0.36 15.88 -27.75
C SER A 115 0.00 17.32 -28.02
N MET A 116 -0.65 18.28 -27.32
CA MET A 116 -0.12 19.59 -26.90
C MET A 116 -1.27 20.57 -26.59
N THR A 117 -1.68 20.67 -25.33
CA THR A 117 -2.24 21.94 -24.81
C THR A 117 -1.53 22.32 -23.52
N LEU A 118 -0.34 22.89 -23.70
CA LEU A 118 0.30 23.78 -22.75
C LEU A 118 -0.05 25.21 -23.17
N THR A 119 -1.03 25.86 -22.54
CA THR A 119 -1.10 27.34 -22.55
C THR A 119 -1.85 27.89 -21.34
N ARG A 120 -1.07 28.35 -20.36
CA ARG A 120 -1.17 29.63 -19.63
C ARG A 120 -2.57 30.23 -19.38
N GLY A 121 -2.87 30.38 -18.09
CA GLY A 121 -3.77 31.36 -17.49
C GLY A 121 -3.34 31.59 -16.05
#